data_AF-A0A938X3K1-F1
#
_entry.id   AF-A0A938X3K1-F1
#
_cell.length_a   1.000
_cell.length_b   1.000
_cell.length_c   1.000
_cell.angle_alpha   90.00
_cell.angle_beta   90.00
_cell.angle_gamma   90.00
#
_symmetry.space_group_name_H-M   'P 1'
#
loop_
_entity.id
_entity.type
_entity.pdbx_description
1 polymer ?
#
loop_
_entity_poly.entity_id
_entity_poly.type
_entity_poly.pdbx_seq_one_letter_code
_entity_poly.pdbx_strand_id
1 'polypeptide(L)'
;MSDKLPRMDYRQHRRARRLVHECCNYDEGNCLLLDDGEPCVCVQSISFSLMCRWFRVAVLPLDEELAAALLYRGSRKRCAVCGAAFVPKSNRGKYCPDCAGRMKKLKAAERKRKQRHKCHALEPFKPA
;
A
#
# COMPACT_ATOMS: atom_id res chain seq x y z
N MET A 1 0.54 -11.99 10.21
CA MET A 1 -0.56 -11.46 9.37
C MET A 1 -0.04 -11.42 7.95
N SER A 2 -0.46 -12.34 7.07
CA SER A 2 0.02 -12.36 5.69
C SER A 2 -0.59 -11.19 4.93
N ASP A 3 0.17 -10.12 4.75
CA ASP A 3 -0.16 -9.11 3.75
C ASP A 3 -0.32 -9.83 2.40
N LYS A 4 -1.53 -9.79 1.83
CA LYS A 4 -1.78 -10.36 0.50
C LYS A 4 -0.88 -9.64 -0.51
N LEU A 5 0.15 -10.34 -0.99
CA LEU A 5 1.06 -9.82 -2.00
C LEU A 5 0.29 -9.51 -3.30
N PRO A 6 0.63 -8.43 -4.02
CA PRO A 6 0.08 -8.18 -5.34
C PRO A 6 0.28 -9.37 -6.28
N ARG A 7 -0.79 -9.74 -7.01
CA ARG A 7 -0.76 -10.81 -8.00
C ARG A 7 -0.74 -10.21 -9.40
N MET A 8 0.21 -10.64 -10.20
CA MET A 8 0.37 -10.27 -11.61
C MET A 8 -0.63 -11.02 -12.48
N ASP A 9 -1.05 -10.38 -13.58
CA ASP A 9 -1.57 -11.09 -14.74
C ASP A 9 -0.43 -11.65 -15.61
N TYR A 10 -0.76 -12.40 -16.66
CA TYR A 10 0.25 -13.01 -17.55
C TYR A 10 1.17 -11.99 -18.25
N ARG A 11 0.63 -10.84 -18.67
CA ARG A 11 1.42 -9.80 -19.35
C ARG A 11 2.39 -9.14 -18.39
N GLN A 12 1.93 -8.84 -17.18
CA GLN A 12 2.76 -8.30 -16.10
C GLN A 12 3.85 -9.29 -15.69
N HIS A 13 3.52 -10.57 -15.54
CA HIS A 13 4.48 -11.61 -15.19
C HIS A 13 5.57 -11.75 -16.27
N ARG A 14 5.20 -11.77 -17.56
CA ARG A 14 6.19 -11.76 -18.66
C ARG A 14 7.13 -10.55 -18.59
N ARG A 15 6.61 -9.37 -18.26
CA ARG A 15 7.40 -8.15 -18.12
C ARG A 15 8.33 -8.22 -16.89
N ALA A 16 7.81 -8.70 -15.76
CA ALA A 16 8.60 -8.94 -14.54
C ALA A 16 9.73 -9.96 -14.77
N ARG A 17 9.49 -11.06 -15.51
CA ARG A 17 10.53 -12.03 -15.84
C ARG A 17 11.68 -11.42 -16.64
N ARG A 18 11.40 -10.52 -17.59
CA ARG A 18 12.46 -9.81 -18.34
C ARG A 18 13.34 -8.99 -17.39
N LEU A 19 12.72 -8.23 -16.50
CA LEU A 19 13.44 -7.46 -15.48
C LEU A 19 14.24 -8.37 -14.53
N VAL A 20 13.74 -9.57 -14.19
CA VAL A 20 14.51 -10.54 -13.40
C VAL A 20 15.75 -11.00 -14.17
N HIS A 21 15.68 -11.23 -15.47
CA HIS A 21 16.84 -11.66 -16.26
C HIS A 21 17.89 -10.55 -16.43
N GLU A 22 17.50 -9.28 -16.26
CA GLU A 22 18.39 -8.11 -16.28
C GLU A 22 18.89 -7.73 -14.86
N CYS A 23 18.43 -8.42 -13.83
CA CYS A 23 18.80 -8.15 -12.44
C CYS A 23 20.27 -8.52 -12.18
N CYS A 24 21.01 -7.65 -11.49
CA CYS A 24 22.41 -7.90 -11.13
C CYS A 24 22.63 -9.16 -10.26
N ASN A 25 21.58 -9.63 -9.57
CA ASN A 25 21.62 -10.84 -8.75
C ASN A 25 21.03 -12.07 -9.45
N TYR A 26 20.86 -12.02 -10.77
CA TYR A 26 20.42 -13.15 -11.58
C TYR A 26 21.62 -13.84 -12.21
N ASP A 27 21.78 -15.13 -11.94
CA ASP A 27 22.87 -15.95 -12.48
C ASP A 27 22.32 -17.28 -12.99
N GLU A 28 22.34 -17.49 -14.31
CA GLU A 28 21.87 -18.71 -15.00
C GLU A 28 20.50 -19.28 -14.54
N GLY A 29 19.58 -18.43 -14.06
CA GLY A 29 18.27 -18.83 -13.54
C GLY A 29 18.12 -18.77 -12.02
N ASN A 30 19.24 -18.67 -11.31
CA ASN A 30 19.34 -18.60 -9.86
C ASN A 30 19.41 -17.15 -9.36
N CYS A 31 19.15 -16.97 -8.07
CA CYS A 31 19.20 -15.68 -7.41
C CYS A 31 20.26 -15.70 -6.31
N LEU A 32 21.38 -15.04 -6.56
CA LEU A 32 22.53 -15.02 -5.64
C LEU A 32 22.19 -14.54 -4.21
N LEU A 33 21.12 -13.76 -4.04
CA LEU A 33 20.66 -13.30 -2.72
C LEU A 33 19.79 -14.31 -1.96
N LEU A 34 19.31 -15.35 -2.63
CA LEU A 34 18.54 -16.45 -2.05
C LEU A 34 19.38 -17.72 -1.92
N ASP A 35 20.56 -17.76 -2.54
CA ASP A 35 21.48 -18.88 -2.51
C ASP A 35 22.17 -18.93 -1.13
N ASP A 36 21.69 -19.80 -0.23
CA ASP A 36 22.30 -20.06 1.09
C ASP A 36 23.41 -21.14 1.00
N GLY A 37 24.17 -21.14 -0.09
CA GLY A 37 25.18 -22.17 -0.41
C GLY A 37 24.72 -23.26 -1.37
N GLU A 38 23.43 -23.28 -1.73
CA GLU A 38 22.85 -24.12 -2.78
C GLU A 38 22.11 -23.22 -3.80
N PRO A 39 22.20 -23.49 -5.11
CA PRO A 39 21.53 -22.68 -6.12
C PRO A 39 20.01 -22.61 -5.90
N CYS A 40 19.47 -21.39 -5.83
CA CYS A 40 18.08 -21.12 -5.61
C CYS A 40 17.49 -20.35 -6.79
N VAL A 41 16.52 -20.96 -7.48
CA VAL A 41 15.79 -20.28 -8.56
C VAL A 41 15.16 -19.00 -8.03
N CYS A 42 15.32 -17.88 -8.75
CA CYS A 42 14.70 -16.62 -8.37
C CYS A 42 13.18 -16.79 -8.23
N VAL A 43 12.65 -16.69 -7.01
CA VAL A 43 11.21 -16.89 -6.75
C VAL A 43 10.30 -15.97 -7.57
N GLN A 44 10.81 -14.82 -8.02
CA GLN A 44 10.06 -13.91 -8.89
C GLN A 44 9.96 -14.36 -10.34
N SER A 45 10.90 -15.20 -10.83
CA SER A 45 10.89 -15.73 -12.19
C SER A 45 9.86 -16.85 -12.38
N ILE A 46 9.36 -17.44 -11.30
CA ILE A 46 8.42 -18.56 -11.31
C ILE A 46 7.05 -18.24 -10.68
N SER A 47 6.95 -17.14 -9.91
CA SER A 47 5.72 -16.78 -9.19
C SER A 47 4.97 -15.62 -9.84
N PHE A 48 3.65 -15.78 -9.94
CA PHE A 48 2.73 -14.68 -10.27
C PHE A 48 2.52 -13.70 -9.11
N SER A 49 2.96 -14.04 -7.90
CA SER A 49 2.91 -13.14 -6.76
C SER A 49 4.21 -12.35 -6.66
N LEU A 50 4.12 -11.10 -6.22
CA LEU A 50 5.28 -10.24 -6.03
C LEU A 50 6.04 -10.61 -4.74
N MET A 51 6.86 -11.67 -4.81
CA MET A 51 7.45 -12.36 -3.65
C MET A 51 8.92 -11.99 -3.38
N CYS A 52 9.74 -11.78 -4.42
CA CYS A 52 11.15 -11.48 -4.20
C CYS A 52 11.30 -10.06 -3.64
N ARG A 53 11.90 -9.95 -2.44
CA ARG A 53 12.08 -8.66 -1.76
C ARG A 53 13.02 -7.75 -2.54
N TRP A 54 14.14 -8.27 -3.04
CA TRP A 54 15.07 -7.51 -3.88
C TRP A 54 14.40 -6.98 -5.13
N PHE A 55 13.64 -7.84 -5.81
CA PHE A 55 12.90 -7.44 -6.99
C PHE A 55 11.94 -6.28 -6.68
N ARG A 56 11.20 -6.35 -5.57
CA ARG A 56 10.25 -5.30 -5.18
C ARG A 56 10.87 -3.93 -4.98
N VAL A 57 12.06 -3.87 -4.39
CA VAL A 57 12.67 -2.61 -3.94
C VAL A 57 13.69 -2.04 -4.91
N ALA A 58 14.39 -2.89 -5.66
CA ALA A 58 15.50 -2.48 -6.51
C ALA A 58 15.23 -2.67 -8.00
N VAL A 59 14.52 -3.74 -8.38
CA VAL A 59 14.36 -4.12 -9.80
C VAL A 59 13.04 -3.59 -10.38
N LEU A 60 11.92 -3.81 -9.69
CA LEU A 60 10.59 -3.37 -10.12
C LEU A 60 10.51 -1.86 -10.37
N PRO A 61 11.13 -0.97 -9.56
CA PRO A 61 11.11 0.46 -9.83
C PRO A 61 11.78 0.88 -11.15
N LEU A 62 12.64 0.04 -11.73
CA LEU A 62 13.23 0.32 -13.06
C LEU A 62 12.18 0.31 -14.17
N ASP A 63 11.02 -0.29 -13.91
CA ASP A 63 9.86 -0.27 -14.77
C ASP A 63 8.70 0.45 -14.05
N GLU A 64 8.71 1.78 -14.14
CA GLU A 64 7.75 2.63 -13.42
C GLU A 64 6.29 2.29 -13.74
N GLU A 65 6.00 1.91 -14.98
CA GLU A 65 4.66 1.55 -15.42
C GLU A 65 4.21 0.22 -14.78
N LEU A 66 5.08 -0.80 -14.78
CA LEU A 66 4.79 -2.08 -14.15
C LEU A 66 4.71 -1.93 -12.61
N ALA A 67 5.60 -1.15 -12.01
CA ALA A 67 5.58 -0.83 -10.59
C ALA A 67 4.27 -0.15 -10.21
N ALA A 68 3.83 0.83 -11.00
CA ALA A 68 2.59 1.52 -10.78
C ALA A 68 1.38 0.60 -10.96
N ALA A 69 1.42 -0.24 -11.97
CA ALA A 69 0.40 -1.26 -12.15
C ALA A 69 0.35 -2.21 -10.95
N LEU A 70 1.46 -2.71 -10.41
CA LEU A 70 1.40 -3.73 -9.36
C LEU A 70 1.16 -3.17 -7.97
N LEU A 71 1.75 -2.01 -7.66
CA LEU A 71 1.65 -1.40 -6.34
C LEU A 71 0.45 -0.45 -6.24
N TYR A 72 -0.04 0.07 -7.37
CA TYR A 72 -1.11 1.08 -7.40
C TYR A 72 -2.37 0.69 -8.18
N ARG A 73 -2.48 -0.50 -8.82
CA ARG A 73 -3.66 -0.92 -9.64
C ARG A 73 -5.03 -0.80 -8.98
N GLY A 74 -5.13 -0.95 -7.66
CA GLY A 74 -6.39 -0.81 -6.92
C GLY A 74 -6.51 0.47 -6.10
N SER A 75 -5.51 1.34 -6.18
CA SER A 75 -5.35 2.41 -5.21
C SER A 75 -6.17 3.64 -5.60
N ARG A 76 -6.34 4.02 -6.86
CA ARG A 76 -7.11 5.24 -7.18
C ARG A 76 -8.57 5.13 -6.76
N LYS A 77 -8.89 5.73 -5.63
CA LYS A 77 -10.25 5.88 -5.10
C LYS A 77 -10.77 7.26 -5.47
N ARG A 78 -12.09 7.39 -5.51
CA ARG A 78 -12.73 8.71 -5.54
C ARG A 78 -12.89 9.24 -4.12
N CYS A 79 -12.52 10.50 -3.91
CA CYS A 79 -12.73 11.18 -2.64
C CYS A 79 -14.24 11.25 -2.33
N ALA A 80 -14.65 10.82 -1.15
CA ALA A 80 -16.06 10.87 -0.74
C ALA A 80 -16.61 12.30 -0.52
N VAL A 81 -15.78 13.33 -0.63
CA VAL A 81 -16.18 14.75 -0.47
C VAL A 81 -16.23 15.45 -1.82
N CYS A 82 -15.12 15.43 -2.57
CA CYS A 82 -15.00 16.18 -3.83
C CYS A 82 -15.05 15.31 -5.09
N GLY A 83 -15.13 13.98 -4.97
CA GLY A 83 -15.13 13.05 -6.11
C GLY A 83 -13.78 12.86 -6.80
N ALA A 84 -12.78 13.72 -6.53
CA ALA A 84 -11.45 13.65 -7.16
C ALA A 84 -10.78 12.29 -6.95
N ALA A 85 -10.15 11.78 -8.01
CA ALA A 85 -9.33 10.58 -7.93
C ALA A 85 -8.09 10.84 -7.07
N PHE A 86 -7.79 9.93 -6.14
CA PHE A 86 -6.62 10.03 -5.28
C PHE A 86 -6.08 8.64 -4.94
N VAL A 87 -4.79 8.58 -4.61
CA VAL A 87 -4.13 7.35 -4.13
C VAL A 87 -4.19 7.33 -2.58
N PRO A 88 -4.96 6.43 -1.96
CA PRO A 88 -5.06 6.29 -0.53
C PRO A 88 -3.81 5.60 0.01
N LYS A 89 -3.30 6.11 1.14
CA LYS A 89 -2.19 5.48 1.87
C LYS A 89 -2.55 4.15 2.54
N SER A 90 -3.85 3.81 2.62
CA SER A 90 -4.34 2.54 3.16
C SER A 90 -5.71 2.19 2.57
N ASN A 91 -6.11 0.92 2.66
CA ASN A 91 -7.45 0.48 2.24
C ASN A 91 -8.60 1.20 2.98
N ARG A 92 -8.34 1.83 4.13
CA ARG A 92 -9.32 2.63 4.89
C ARG A 92 -9.43 4.09 4.42
N GLY A 93 -8.56 4.54 3.51
CA GLY A 93 -8.59 5.91 2.98
C GLY A 93 -9.89 6.23 2.25
N LYS A 94 -10.59 7.29 2.69
CA LYS A 94 -11.86 7.78 2.13
C LYS A 94 -11.76 9.16 1.45
N TYR A 95 -10.74 9.94 1.79
CA TYR A 95 -10.62 11.34 1.39
C TYR A 95 -9.28 11.58 0.71
N CYS A 96 -9.26 12.45 -0.31
CA CYS A 96 -8.02 12.98 -0.88
C CYS A 96 -7.23 13.79 0.17
N PRO A 97 -5.94 14.07 -0.05
CA PRO A 97 -5.10 14.79 0.91
C PRO A 97 -5.71 16.11 1.41
N ASP A 98 -6.27 16.91 0.51
CA ASP A 98 -6.86 18.21 0.86
C ASP A 98 -8.13 18.06 1.72
N CYS A 99 -9.02 17.14 1.33
CA CYS A 99 -10.25 16.87 2.06
C CYS A 99 -9.98 16.17 3.40
N ALA A 100 -8.95 15.34 3.49
CA ALA A 100 -8.61 14.60 4.70
C ALA A 100 -8.29 15.54 5.87
N GLY A 101 -7.52 16.60 5.62
CA GLY A 101 -7.20 17.62 6.62
C GLY A 101 -8.45 18.35 7.12
N ARG A 102 -9.32 18.77 6.21
CA ARG A 102 -10.59 19.44 6.53
C ARG A 102 -11.52 18.56 7.36
N MET A 103 -11.71 17.31 6.95
CA MET A 103 -12.57 16.36 7.65
C MET A 103 -12.01 15.98 9.04
N LYS A 104 -10.69 15.93 9.21
CA LYS A 104 -10.06 15.72 10.52
C LYS A 104 -10.41 16.83 11.50
N LYS A 105 -10.33 18.11 11.06
CA LYS A 105 -10.68 19.27 11.88
C LYS A 105 -12.17 19.27 12.26
N LEU A 106 -13.07 19.06 11.30
CA LEU A 106 -14.52 18.99 11.54
C LEU A 106 -14.89 17.92 12.57
N LYS A 107 -14.38 16.69 12.41
CA LYS A 107 -14.64 15.60 13.37
C LYS A 107 -14.03 15.83 14.75
N ALA A 108 -12.92 16.57 14.84
CA ALA A 108 -12.34 16.95 16.14
C ALA A 108 -13.22 17.99 16.85
N ALA A 109 -13.70 19.00 16.13
CA ALA A 109 -14.63 20.01 16.66
C ALA A 109 -15.95 19.39 17.12
N GLU A 110 -16.53 18.49 16.32
CA GLU A 110 -17.76 17.76 16.66
C GLU A 110 -17.59 16.93 17.94
N ARG A 111 -16.47 16.21 18.07
CA ARG A 111 -16.14 15.46 19.29
C ARG A 111 -16.07 16.36 20.52
N LYS A 112 -15.43 17.52 20.42
CA LYS A 112 -15.36 18.49 21.53
C LYS A 112 -16.71 19.09 21.87
N ARG A 113 -17.57 19.38 20.88
CA ARG A 113 -18.95 19.83 21.11
C ARG A 113 -19.77 18.77 21.87
N LYS A 114 -19.70 17.51 21.44
CA LYS A 114 -20.35 16.38 22.12
C LYS A 114 -19.82 16.17 23.54
N GLN A 115 -18.50 16.32 23.74
CA GLN A 115 -17.89 16.25 25.07
C GLN A 115 -18.45 17.33 26.00
N ARG A 116 -18.47 18.59 25.57
CA ARG A 116 -19.04 19.70 26.36
C ARG A 116 -20.51 19.45 26.70
N HIS A 117 -21.32 19.02 25.73
CA HIS A 117 -22.72 18.70 25.99
C HIS A 117 -22.89 17.61 27.06
N LYS A 118 -22.03 16.60 27.09
CA LYS A 118 -22.05 15.58 28.15
C LYS A 118 -21.63 16.14 29.50
N CYS A 119 -20.61 17.01 29.54
CA CYS A 119 -20.19 17.66 30.79
C CYS A 119 -21.27 18.62 31.34
N HIS A 120 -21.95 19.39 30.48
CA HIS A 120 -23.05 20.26 30.88
C HIS A 120 -24.34 19.50 31.23
N ALA A 121 -24.44 18.22 30.87
CA ALA A 121 -25.56 17.35 31.27
C ALA A 121 -25.34 16.71 32.65
N LEU A 122 -24.17 16.87 33.26
CA LEU A 122 -23.93 16.50 34.64
C LEU A 122 -24.33 17.69 35.51
N GLU A 123 -25.41 17.54 36.29
CA GLU A 123 -25.81 18.51 37.32
C GLU A 123 -24.60 18.86 38.21
N PRO A 124 -24.45 20.13 38.65
CA PRO A 124 -23.42 20.47 39.62
C PRO A 124 -23.57 19.60 40.86
N PHE A 125 -22.49 18.93 41.26
CA PHE A 125 -22.46 18.17 42.50
C PHE A 125 -22.81 19.10 43.67
N LYS A 126 -23.95 18.84 44.33
CA LYS A 126 -24.33 19.50 45.59
C LYS A 126 -23.78 18.65 46.75
N PRO A 127 -22.74 19.10 47.48
CA PRO A 127 -22.34 18.45 48.71
C PRO A 127 -23.44 18.59 49.77
N ALA A 128 -23.57 17.55 50.59
CA ALA A 128 -24.57 17.42 51.67
C ALA A 128 -24.28 18.34 52.86
#